data_AF-A0A957FLI9-F1
#
_entry.id   AF-A0A957FLI9-F1
#
_cell.length_a   1.000
_cell.length_b   1.000
_cell.length_c   1.000
_cell.angle_alpha   90.00
_cell.angle_beta   90.00
_cell.angle_gamma   90.00
#
_symmetry.space_group_name_H-M   'P 1'
#
loop_
_entity.id
_entity.type
_entity.pdbx_description
1 polymer ?
#
loop_
_entity_poly.entity_id
_entity_poly.type
_entity_poly.pdbx_seq_one_letter_code
_entity_poly.pdbx_strand_id
1 'polypeptide(L)' 'VHIPLYVLLLWLFFHPNLALAQNSRAAFAAFAIIHVGLHWLLRHHPKYEFNNRFSWAIILSTAVVGLFYLLLVFAV' A
#
# COMPACT_ATOMS: atom_id res chain seq x y z
N VAL A 1 1.02 -12.55 12.22
CA VAL A 1 0.38 -13.43 11.21
C VAL A 1 0.06 -12.59 9.99
N HIS A 2 0.84 -12.74 8.91
CA HIS A 2 0.66 -11.95 7.67
C HIS A 2 0.65 -12.81 6.40
N ILE A 3 1.11 -14.06 6.51
CA ILE A 3 1.28 -14.98 5.37
C ILE A 3 -0.02 -15.19 4.58
N PRO A 4 -1.20 -15.43 5.20
CA PRO A 4 -2.44 -15.60 4.43
C PRO A 4 -2.83 -14.34 3.63
N LEU A 5 -2.62 -13.16 4.22
CA LEU A 5 -2.91 -11.89 3.55
C LEU A 5 -1.97 -11.67 2.36
N TYR A 6 -0.67 -11.96 2.52
CA TYR A 6 0.27 -11.87 1.40
C TYR A 6 -0.07 -12.85 0.28
N VAL A 7 -0.46 -14.08 0.60
CA VAL A 7 -0.92 -15.06 -0.40
C VAL A 7 -2.13 -14.53 -1.16
N LEU A 8 -3.14 -14.00 -0.46
CA LEU A 8 -4.32 -13.42 -1.09
C LEU A 8 -3.97 -12.23 -1.98
N LEU A 9 -3.13 -11.30 -1.50
CA LEU A 9 -2.71 -10.14 -2.27
C LEU A 9 -1.94 -10.55 -3.52
N LEU A 10 -1.00 -11.49 -3.42
CA LEU A 10 -0.26 -12.00 -4.57
C LEU A 10 -1.19 -12.69 -5.57
N TRP A 11 -2.12 -13.53 -5.09
CA TRP A 11 -3.11 -14.17 -5.95
C TRP A 11 -3.98 -13.14 -6.69
N LEU A 12 -4.46 -12.10 -5.99
CA LEU A 12 -5.23 -11.01 -6.60
C LEU A 12 -4.40 -10.21 -7.61
N PHE A 13 -3.17 -9.85 -7.26
CA PHE A 13 -2.31 -9.04 -8.12
C PHE A 13 -1.91 -9.77 -9.39
N PHE A 14 -1.78 -11.08 -9.37
CA PHE A 14 -1.34 -11.89 -10.53
C PHE A 14 -2.46 -12.79 -11.09
N HIS A 15 -3.72 -12.46 -10.80
CA HIS A 15 -4.86 -13.24 -11.29
C HIS A 15 -4.95 -13.19 -12.83
N PRO A 16 -5.34 -14.29 -13.52
CA PRO A 16 -5.49 -14.32 -14.98
C PRO A 16 -6.53 -13.34 -15.53
N ASN A 17 -7.56 -13.02 -14.74
CA ASN A 17 -8.51 -11.96 -15.07
C ASN A 17 -7.82 -10.59 -14.92
N LEU A 18 -7.53 -9.95 -16.05
CA LEU A 18 -6.80 -8.68 -16.11
C LEU A 18 -7.49 -7.56 -15.35
N ALA A 19 -8.82 -7.44 -15.45
CA ALA A 19 -9.57 -6.40 -14.75
C ALA A 19 -9.49 -6.59 -13.24
N LEU A 20 -9.63 -7.83 -12.74
CA LEU A 20 -9.46 -8.13 -11.31
C LEU A 20 -8.03 -7.79 -10.85
N ALA A 21 -7.02 -8.17 -11.63
CA ALA A 21 -5.63 -7.93 -11.28
C ALA A 21 -5.29 -6.43 -11.22
N GLN A 22 -5.70 -5.67 -12.24
CA GLN A 22 -5.52 -4.22 -12.31
C GLN A 22 -6.25 -3.49 -11.19
N ASN A 23 -7.54 -3.79 -10.99
CA ASN A 23 -8.34 -3.17 -9.92
C ASN A 23 -7.77 -3.48 -8.53
N SER A 24 -7.28 -4.71 -8.31
CA SER A 24 -6.68 -5.10 -7.04
C SER A 24 -5.37 -4.35 -6.77
N ARG A 25 -4.49 -4.22 -7.77
CA ARG A 25 -3.24 -3.45 -7.65
C ARG A 25 -3.54 -1.96 -7.42
N ALA A 26 -4.51 -1.40 -8.15
CA ALA A 26 -4.94 -0.01 -7.98
C ALA A 26 -5.52 0.23 -6.58
N ALA A 27 -6.39 -0.66 -6.09
CA ALA A 27 -6.95 -0.58 -4.74
C ALA A 27 -5.86 -0.64 -3.66
N PHE A 28 -4.88 -1.55 -3.82
CA PHE A 28 -3.75 -1.62 -2.89
C PHE A 28 -2.86 -0.38 -2.93
N ALA A 29 -2.60 0.17 -4.12
CA ALA A 29 -1.85 1.40 -4.28
C ALA A 29 -2.56 2.59 -3.60
N ALA A 30 -3.87 2.72 -3.77
CA ALA A 30 -4.68 3.72 -3.09
C ALA A 30 -4.66 3.52 -1.57
N PHE A 31 -4.81 2.27 -1.10
CA PHE A 31 -4.69 1.93 0.30
C PHE A 31 -3.34 2.37 0.88
N ALA A 32 -2.22 2.11 0.21
CA ALA A 32 -0.89 2.51 0.68
C ALA A 32 -0.77 4.03 0.89
N ILE A 33 -1.33 4.83 -0.02
CA ILE A 33 -1.35 6.30 0.08
C ILE A 33 -2.20 6.75 1.27
N ILE A 34 -3.39 6.18 1.45
CA ILE A 34 -4.25 6.49 2.61
C ILE A 34 -3.56 6.05 3.91
N HIS A 35 -2.89 4.89 3.89
CA HIS A 35 -2.23 4.30 5.04
C HIS A 35 -1.09 5.15 5.57
N VAL A 36 -0.26 5.77 4.71
CA VAL A 36 0.75 6.72 5.17
C VAL A 36 0.11 7.96 5.84
N GLY A 37 -1.06 8.39 5.35
CA GLY A 37 -1.85 9.44 6.00
C GLY A 37 -2.28 9.06 7.43
N LEU A 38 -2.68 7.80 7.65
CA LEU A 38 -2.99 7.27 8.98
C LEU A 38 -1.76 7.24 9.89
N HIS A 39 -0.61 6.80 9.39
CA HIS A 39 0.65 6.85 10.12
C HIS A 39 1.02 8.28 10.51
N TRP A 40 0.86 9.22 9.59
CA TRP A 40 1.08 10.63 9.87
C TRP A 40 0.12 11.14 10.94
N LEU A 41 -1.17 10.89 10.83
CA LEU A 41 -2.17 11.36 11.80
C LEU A 41 -1.93 10.80 13.21
N LEU A 42 -1.60 9.51 13.31
CA LEU A 42 -1.45 8.79 14.58
C LEU A 42 -0.02 8.82 15.15
N ARG A 43 0.93 9.51 14.53
CA ARG A 43 2.35 9.52 14.91
C ARG A 43 2.64 9.97 16.35
N HIS A 44 1.71 10.70 16.97
CA HIS A 44 1.82 11.18 18.35
C HIS A 44 0.95 10.37 19.35
N HIS A 45 0.25 9.33 18.87
CA HIS A 45 -0.57 8.49 19.73
C HIS A 45 0.32 7.64 20.66
N PRO A 46 -0.03 7.45 21.95
CA PRO A 46 0.82 6.73 22.92
C PRO A 46 1.17 5.29 22.53
N LYS A 47 0.34 4.66 21.69
CA LYS A 47 0.53 3.29 21.18
C LYS A 47 1.13 3.23 19.76
N TYR A 48 1.72 4.33 19.28
CA TYR A 48 2.33 4.35 17.95
C TYR A 48 3.74 3.74 17.99
N GLU A 49 3.86 2.51 17.49
CA GLU A 49 5.12 1.74 17.55
C GLU A 49 6.03 1.94 16.32
N PHE A 50 5.52 2.56 15.24
CA PHE A 50 6.24 2.75 13.97
C PHE A 50 7.05 4.05 13.93
N ASN A 51 7.81 4.32 14.99
CA ASN A 51 8.47 5.62 15.23
C ASN A 51 9.95 5.67 14.82
N ASN A 52 10.50 4.59 14.25
CA ASN A 52 11.88 4.54 13.77
C ASN A 52 11.99 4.87 12.26
N ARG A 53 13.20 5.26 11.83
CA ARG A 53 13.47 5.67 10.45
C ARG A 53 13.23 4.55 9.43
N PHE A 54 13.50 3.30 9.81
CA PHE A 54 13.34 2.16 8.92
C PHE A 54 11.86 1.90 8.60
N SER A 55 10.99 1.93 9.62
CA SER A 55 9.54 1.83 9.44
C SER A 55 9.02 2.94 8.54
N TRP A 56 9.43 4.20 8.79
CA TRP A 56 9.02 5.34 7.96
C TRP A 56 9.52 5.24 6.51
N ALA A 57 10.73 4.74 6.29
CA ALA A 57 11.25 4.52 4.94
C ALA A 57 10.37 3.52 4.15
N ILE A 58 9.95 2.42 4.78
CA ILE A 58 9.05 1.43 4.16
C ILE A 58 7.66 2.04 3.90
N ILE A 59 7.09 2.72 4.89
CA ILE A 59 5.75 3.32 4.77
C ILE A 59 5.72 4.36 3.64
N LEU A 60 6.69 5.28 3.61
CA LEU A 60 6.78 6.33 2.61
C LEU A 60 7.07 5.77 1.22
N SER A 61 8.04 4.87 1.09
CA SER A 61 8.38 4.27 -0.22
C SER A 61 7.20 3.51 -0.81
N THR A 62 6.44 2.77 0.00
CA THR A 62 5.25 2.06 -0.46
C THR A 62 4.17 3.02 -0.99
N ALA A 63 3.92 4.13 -0.28
CA ALA A 63 2.97 5.16 -0.71
C ALA A 63 3.44 5.87 -1.99
N VAL A 64 4.74 6.19 -2.12
CA VAL A 64 5.31 6.84 -3.30
C VAL A 64 5.20 5.94 -4.53
N VAL A 65 5.55 4.66 -4.42
CA VAL A 65 5.42 3.70 -5.52
C VAL A 65 3.95 3.48 -5.88
N GLY A 66 3.05 3.43 -4.89
CA GLY A 66 1.60 3.38 -5.13
C GLY A 66 1.07 4.58 -5.90
N LEU A 67 1.53 5.79 -5.54
CA LEU A 67 1.18 7.02 -6.26
C LEU A 67 1.66 6.97 -7.71
N PHE A 68 2.91 6.60 -7.95
CA PHE A 68 3.43 6.44 -9.31
C PHE A 68 2.66 5.40 -10.10
N TYR A 69 2.29 4.27 -9.50
CA TYR A 69 1.49 3.24 -10.15
C TYR A 69 0.13 3.79 -10.62
N LEU A 70 -0.59 4.50 -9.75
CA LEU A 70 -1.90 5.08 -10.10
C LEU A 70 -1.78 6.13 -11.20
N LEU A 71 -0.75 6.99 -11.14
CA LEU A 71 -0.50 7.98 -12.20
C LEU A 71 -0.21 7.30 -13.54
N LEU A 72 0.61 6.25 -13.57
CA LEU A 72 0.93 5.53 -14.81
C LEU A 72 -0.26 4.77 -15.40
N VAL A 73 -1.18 4.30 -14.56
CA VAL A 73 -2.33 3.50 -15.00
C VAL A 73 -3.53 4.36 -15.40
N PHE A 74 -3.69 5.55 -14.80
CA PHE A 74 -4.90 6.37 -15.00
C PHE A 74 -4.65 7.79 -15.53
N ALA A 75 -3.43 8.33 -15.47
CA ALA A 75 -3.13 9.70 -15.91
C ALA A 75 -2.50 9.78 -17.32
N VAL A 76 -2.26 8.63 -17.96
CA VAL A 76 -1.80 8.48 -19.35
C VAL A 76 -2.90 7.79 -20.14
#